data_AF-A0A944ESH4-F1
#
_entry.id   AF-A0A944ESH4-F1
#
_cell.length_a   1.000
_cell.length_b   1.000
_cell.length_c   1.000
_cell.angle_alpha   90.00
_cell.angle_beta   90.00
_cell.angle_gamma   90.00
#
_symmetry.space_group_name_H-M   'P 1'
#
loop_
_entity.id
_entity.type
_entity.pdbx_description
1 polymer ?
#
loop_
_entity_poly.entity_id
_entity_poly.type
_entity_poly.pdbx_seq_one_letter_code
_entity_poly.pdbx_strand_id
1 'polypeptide(L)'
;MTADFWQPGTVGPLTASAPASALVRSNHRTAILHISEPPRTGVPPEITRHHPVPEVNSEDVSVEVLATGRSTRLRITSGAAGAAHHCEVALR
;
A
#
# COMPACT_ATOMS: atom_id res chain seq x y z
N MET A 1 -8.59 -0.51 8.53
CA MET A 1 -8.25 0.93 8.53
C MET A 1 -8.41 1.45 7.12
N THR A 2 -8.89 2.68 6.97
CA THR A 2 -8.87 3.40 5.68
C THR A 2 -8.15 4.74 5.86
N ALA A 3 -7.48 5.21 4.82
CA ALA A 3 -6.85 6.52 4.78
C ALA A 3 -6.85 7.07 3.36
N ASP A 4 -7.34 8.30 3.22
CA ASP A 4 -7.28 9.07 1.97
C ASP A 4 -6.24 10.18 2.13
N PHE A 5 -5.21 10.13 1.29
CA PHE A 5 -4.11 11.07 1.26
C PHE A 5 -4.34 12.06 0.13
N TRP A 6 -4.67 13.31 0.48
CA TRP A 6 -4.81 14.39 -0.50
C TRP A 6 -3.47 14.95 -0.98
N GLN A 7 -2.42 14.68 -0.21
CA GLN A 7 -1.03 15.06 -0.44
C GLN A 7 -0.12 14.05 0.27
N PRO A 8 1.20 14.04 -0.01
CA PRO A 8 2.13 13.18 0.71
C PRO A 8 2.01 13.38 2.23
N GLY A 9 2.02 12.29 3.00
CA GLY A 9 1.84 12.38 4.44
C GLY A 9 1.65 11.04 5.14
N THR A 10 1.39 11.11 6.45
CA THR A 10 1.22 9.94 7.32
C THR A 10 -0.12 9.99 8.03
N VAL A 11 -0.85 8.87 8.00
CA VAL A 11 -2.10 8.66 8.76
C VAL A 11 -1.99 7.33 9.49
N GLY A 12 -1.89 7.39 10.81
CA GLY A 12 -1.65 6.21 11.65
C GLY A 12 -0.40 5.43 11.19
N PRO A 13 -0.51 4.12 10.91
CA PRO A 13 0.61 3.30 10.47
C PRO A 13 0.93 3.44 8.98
N LEU A 14 0.24 4.30 8.22
CA LEU A 14 0.44 4.43 6.77
C LEU A 14 1.12 5.74 6.43
N THR A 15 2.09 5.70 5.52
CA THR A 15 2.71 6.88 4.90
C THR A 15 2.61 6.76 3.38
N ALA A 16 2.17 7.82 2.71
CA ALA A 16 2.09 7.90 1.26
C ALA A 16 3.04 8.99 0.73
N SER A 17 3.74 8.70 -0.37
CA SER A 17 4.65 9.65 -1.03
C SER A 17 3.95 10.59 -2.01
N ALA A 18 2.68 10.33 -2.34
CA ALA A 18 1.85 11.05 -3.29
C ALA A 18 0.37 10.84 -2.89
N PRO A 19 -0.59 11.58 -3.49
CA PRO A 19 -1.99 11.36 -3.19
C PRO A 19 -2.43 9.93 -3.53
N ALA A 20 -3.16 9.30 -2.62
CA ALA A 20 -3.55 7.90 -2.72
C ALA A 20 -4.75 7.61 -1.82
N SER A 21 -5.50 6.55 -2.12
CA SER A 21 -6.47 5.97 -1.19
C SER A 21 -5.96 4.58 -0.78
N ALA A 22 -6.00 4.29 0.52
CA ALA A 22 -5.51 3.04 1.08
C ALA A 22 -6.52 2.41 2.03
N LEU A 23 -6.86 1.15 1.78
CA LEU A 23 -7.63 0.30 2.68
C LEU A 23 -6.75 -0.84 3.17
N VAL A 24 -6.68 -1.00 4.49
CA VAL A 24 -6.00 -2.13 5.14
C VAL A 24 -7.01 -2.96 5.90
N ARG A 25 -7.11 -4.24 5.54
CA ARG A 25 -7.94 -5.24 6.21
C ARG A 25 -7.01 -6.26 6.83
N SER A 26 -7.00 -6.36 8.16
CA SER A 26 -6.12 -7.28 8.89
C SER A 26 -6.92 -8.27 9.72
N ASN A 27 -6.41 -9.48 9.82
CA ASN A 27 -6.80 -10.50 10.79
C ASN A 27 -5.58 -10.84 11.67
N HIS A 28 -5.63 -11.95 12.42
CA HIS A 28 -4.52 -12.35 13.31
C HIS A 28 -3.24 -12.81 12.59
N ARG A 29 -3.33 -13.24 11.32
CA ARG A 29 -2.25 -13.87 10.56
C ARG A 29 -1.84 -13.11 9.31
N THR A 30 -2.75 -12.34 8.71
CA THR A 30 -2.50 -11.63 7.45
C THR A 30 -3.11 -10.23 7.45
N ALA A 31 -2.54 -9.36 6.62
CA ALA A 31 -3.13 -8.09 6.24
C ALA A 31 -3.19 -7.97 4.72
N ILE A 32 -4.33 -7.51 4.21
CA ILE A 32 -4.53 -7.18 2.80
C ILE A 32 -4.57 -5.66 2.69
N LEU A 33 -3.73 -5.12 1.82
CA LEU A 33 -3.67 -3.71 1.45
C LEU A 33 -4.30 -3.56 0.06
N HIS A 34 -5.25 -2.64 -0.07
CA HIS A 34 -5.74 -2.14 -1.35
C HIS A 34 -5.34 -0.69 -1.50
N ILE A 35 -4.67 -0.36 -2.59
CA ILE A 35 -4.13 0.98 -2.85
C ILE A 35 -4.58 1.42 -4.23
N SER A 36 -5.07 2.66 -4.34
CA SER A 36 -5.34 3.31 -5.63
C SER A 36 -4.70 4.69 -5.68
N GLU A 37 -4.55 5.22 -6.89
CA GLU A 37 -4.14 6.60 -7.16
C GLU A 37 -5.32 7.35 -7.79
N PRO A 38 -6.25 7.90 -6.98
CA PRO A 38 -7.45 8.57 -7.48
C PRO A 38 -7.21 9.74 -8.44
N PRO A 39 -6.13 10.54 -8.34
CA PRO A 39 -5.87 11.62 -9.29
C PRO A 39 -5.53 11.16 -10.70
N ARG A 40 -5.24 9.86 -10.91
CA ARG A 40 -4.97 9.26 -12.23
C ARG A 40 -3.82 9.94 -12.96
N THR A 41 -2.81 10.39 -12.24
CA THR A 41 -1.60 10.97 -12.80
C THR A 41 -0.73 9.91 -13.48
N GLY A 42 -0.85 8.65 -13.06
CA GLY A 42 0.03 7.56 -13.50
C GLY A 42 1.43 7.62 -12.90
N VAL A 43 1.70 8.59 -12.00
CA VAL A 43 2.93 8.65 -11.22
C VAL A 43 2.84 7.58 -10.13
N PRO A 44 3.80 6.63 -10.04
CA PRO A 44 3.70 5.54 -9.06
C PRO A 44 3.80 6.03 -7.61
N PRO A 45 2.71 5.99 -6.80
CA PRO A 45 2.83 6.31 -5.39
C PRO A 45 3.58 5.20 -4.66
N GLU A 46 4.28 5.58 -3.59
CA GLU A 46 4.84 4.65 -2.65
C GLU A 46 4.08 4.70 -1.33
N ILE A 47 3.71 3.53 -0.83
CA ILE A 47 3.02 3.35 0.45
C ILE A 47 3.94 2.60 1.41
N THR A 48 4.18 3.19 2.57
CA THR A 48 4.84 2.51 3.70
C THR A 48 3.81 2.15 4.76
N ARG A 49 3.78 0.88 5.18
CA ARG A 49 3.07 0.42 6.37
C ARG A 49 4.06 0.17 7.51
N HIS A 50 3.93 0.96 8.57
CA HIS A 50 4.74 0.91 9.80
C HIS A 50 4.26 -0.20 10.74
N HIS A 51 4.34 -1.45 10.26
CA HIS A 51 4.02 -2.63 11.04
C HIS A 51 4.93 -3.78 10.59
N PRO A 52 5.41 -4.63 11.51
CA PRO A 52 6.23 -5.78 11.14
C PRO A 52 5.52 -6.69 10.15
N VAL A 53 6.24 -7.07 9.10
CA VAL A 53 5.79 -7.97 8.04
C VAL A 53 6.96 -8.87 7.69
N PRO A 54 6.90 -10.18 8.02
CA PRO A 54 7.99 -11.09 7.73
C PRO A 54 8.10 -11.39 6.23
N GLU A 55 6.96 -11.47 5.52
CA GLU A 55 6.90 -11.82 4.10
C GLU A 55 5.62 -11.30 3.43
N VAL A 56 5.65 -11.29 2.10
CA VAL A 56 4.51 -11.01 1.22
C VAL A 56 3.95 -12.34 0.76
N ASN A 57 2.64 -12.52 0.87
CA ASN A 57 1.95 -13.75 0.47
C ASN A 57 1.53 -13.69 -1.01
N SER A 58 1.06 -12.52 -1.45
CA SER A 58 0.66 -12.27 -2.84
C SER A 58 0.59 -10.77 -3.14
N GLU A 59 0.70 -10.43 -4.43
CA GLU A 59 0.59 -9.07 -4.91
C GLU A 59 0.09 -9.04 -6.37
N ASP A 60 -0.60 -7.96 -6.75
CA ASP A 60 -0.92 -7.71 -8.15
C ASP A 60 0.35 -7.34 -8.92
N VAL A 61 0.38 -7.59 -10.24
CA VAL A 61 1.53 -7.28 -11.12
C VAL A 61 1.95 -5.81 -11.14
N SER A 62 1.04 -4.91 -10.77
CA SER A 62 1.28 -3.47 -10.64
C SER A 62 1.99 -3.08 -9.34
N VAL A 63 2.16 -4.01 -8.40
CA VAL A 63 2.74 -3.76 -7.08
C VAL A 63 4.19 -4.26 -7.05
N GLU A 64 5.11 -3.34 -6.79
CA GLU A 64 6.51 -3.65 -6.51
C GLU A 64 6.76 -3.59 -5.00
N VAL A 65 7.26 -4.68 -4.42
CA VAL A 65 7.63 -4.75 -3.01
C VAL A 65 9.06 -4.25 -2.83
N LEU A 66 9.22 -3.03 -2.30
CA LEU A 66 10.53 -2.40 -2.12
C LEU A 66 11.24 -2.84 -0.84
N ALA A 67 10.48 -3.16 0.22
CA ALA A 67 11.04 -3.61 1.49
C ALA A 67 9.99 -4.35 2.34
N THR A 68 10.47 -5.29 3.17
CA THR A 68 9.73 -5.95 4.27
C THR A 68 10.58 -5.94 5.56
N GLY A 69 10.07 -6.53 6.65
CA GLY A 69 10.77 -6.62 7.93
C GLY A 69 10.05 -5.83 9.02
N ARG A 70 10.60 -4.69 9.43
CA ARG A 70 9.98 -3.82 10.46
C ARG A 70 8.82 -2.97 9.91
N SER A 71 8.83 -2.74 8.60
CA SER A 71 7.81 -2.02 7.84
C SER A 71 7.79 -2.57 6.43
N THR A 72 6.64 -2.49 5.76
CA THR A 72 6.54 -2.82 4.34
C THR A 72 6.49 -1.55 3.52
N ARG A 73 7.28 -1.49 2.44
CA ARG A 73 7.22 -0.40 1.45
C ARG A 73 6.84 -0.96 0.10
N LEU A 74 5.79 -0.41 -0.49
CA LEU A 74 5.23 -0.82 -1.77
C LEU A 74 5.30 0.35 -2.75
N ARG A 75 5.52 0.09 -4.04
CA ARG A 75 5.33 1.04 -5.13
C ARG A 75 4.26 0.52 -6.08
N ILE A 76 3.36 1.40 -6.53
CA ILE A 76 2.20 1.01 -7.34
C ILE A 76 2.31 1.60 -8.74
N THR A 77 2.60 0.77 -9.74
CA THR A 77 2.73 1.16 -11.16
C THR A 77 1.49 0.71 -11.93
N SER A 78 0.42 1.49 -11.83
CA SER A 78 -0.90 1.12 -12.38
C SER A 78 -1.33 1.89 -13.62
N GLY A 79 -0.52 2.86 -14.06
CA GLY A 79 -0.97 3.88 -15.00
C GLY A 79 -2.14 4.72 -14.46
N ALA A 80 -2.86 5.39 -15.36
CA ALA A 80 -3.87 6.40 -15.05
C ALA A 80 -5.32 5.86 -14.94
N ALA A 81 -5.52 4.55 -14.81
CA ALA A 81 -6.88 3.98 -14.75
C ALA A 81 -7.59 4.25 -13.40
N GLY A 82 -6.83 4.53 -12.33
CA GLY A 82 -7.37 4.73 -10.98
C GLY A 82 -7.90 3.46 -10.32
N ALA A 83 -7.57 2.28 -10.84
CA ALA A 83 -7.92 0.99 -10.24
C ALA A 83 -7.24 0.82 -8.87
N ALA A 84 -7.82 -0.03 -8.02
CA ALA A 84 -7.19 -0.47 -6.79
C ALA A 84 -6.31 -1.70 -7.06
N HIS A 85 -5.16 -1.75 -6.38
CA HIS A 85 -4.14 -2.80 -6.48
C HIS A 85 -3.94 -3.44 -5.12
N HIS A 86 -3.81 -4.77 -5.11
CA HIS A 86 -3.77 -5.57 -3.90
C HIS A 86 -2.36 -6.04 -3.56
N CYS A 87 -2.07 -6.10 -2.26
CA CYS A 87 -0.94 -6.82 -1.69
C CYS A 87 -1.37 -7.46 -0.37
N GLU A 88 -1.20 -8.78 -0.26
CA GLU A 88 -1.39 -9.53 0.98
C GLU A 88 -0.04 -9.83 1.64
N VAL A 89 0.03 -9.56 2.94
CA VAL A 89 1.23 -9.76 3.74
C VAL A 89 0.94 -10.62 4.96
N ALA A 90 1.93 -11.40 5.38
CA ALA A 90 1.87 -12.09 6.66
C ALA A 90 2.02 -11.09 7.83
N LEU A 91 1.41 -11.43 8.97
CA LEU A 91 1.56 -10.73 10.24
C LEU A 91 2.20 -11.67 11.26
N ARG A 92 2.91 -11.07 12.22
CA ARG A 92 3.40 -11.75 13.42
C ARG A 92 2.41 -11.60 14.56
#